data_AF-A0A651HAF6-F1
#
_entry.id   AF-A0A651HAF6-F1
#
_cell.length_a   1.000
_cell.length_b   1.000
_cell.length_c   1.000
_cell.angle_alpha   90.00
_cell.angle_beta   90.00
_cell.angle_gamma   90.00
#
_symmetry.space_group_name_H-M   'P 1'
#
loop_
_entity.id
_entity.type
_entity.pdbx_description
1 polymer ?
#
loop_
_entity_poly.entity_id
_entity_poly.type
_entity_poly.pdbx_seq_one_letter_code
_entity_poly.pdbx_strand_id
1 'polypeptide(L)'
;MRTYSVLLTALAVVALLAALSLVTWRQARALEALRDLDAVQRALSLVEAERAELHRRIQTLESRGHVVPSARERLGMRTPSAGEIILLEGEVP
;
A
#
# COMPACT_ATOMS: atom_id res chain seq x y z
N MET A 1 -5.47 -6.16 65.76
CA MET A 1 -5.94 -6.98 64.62
C MET A 1 -6.77 -6.19 63.61
N ARG A 2 -7.77 -5.39 64.02
CA ARG A 2 -8.66 -4.62 63.12
C ARG A 2 -7.95 -3.63 62.17
N THR A 3 -6.91 -2.94 62.62
CA THR A 3 -6.10 -2.01 61.78
C THR A 3 -5.28 -2.73 60.71
N TYR A 4 -4.73 -3.90 61.02
CA TYR A 4 -3.97 -4.70 60.05
C TYR A 4 -4.85 -5.18 58.89
N SER A 5 -6.08 -5.63 59.17
CA SER A 5 -7.03 -6.03 58.12
C SER A 5 -7.42 -4.88 57.19
N VAL A 6 -7.55 -3.66 57.72
CA VAL A 6 -7.83 -2.46 56.93
C VAL A 6 -6.64 -2.09 56.04
N LEU A 7 -5.41 -2.17 56.56
CA LEU A 7 -4.21 -1.93 55.76
C LEU A 7 -4.04 -2.97 54.64
N LEU A 8 -4.33 -4.22 54.94
CA LEU A 8 -4.19 -5.33 53.98
C LEU A 8 -5.23 -5.23 52.85
N THR A 9 -6.47 -4.85 53.18
CA THR A 9 -7.51 -4.58 52.18
C THR A 9 -7.19 -3.34 51.34
N ALA A 10 -6.72 -2.25 51.96
CA ALA A 10 -6.27 -1.08 51.22
C ALA A 10 -5.14 -1.41 50.25
N LEU A 11 -4.14 -2.19 50.70
CA LEU A 11 -3.04 -2.65 49.85
C LEU A 11 -3.54 -3.51 48.68
N ALA A 12 -4.47 -4.43 48.93
CA ALA A 12 -5.05 -5.27 47.90
C ALA A 12 -5.79 -4.45 46.84
N VAL A 13 -6.54 -3.42 47.25
CA VAL A 13 -7.22 -2.50 46.33
C VAL A 13 -6.20 -1.71 45.50
N VAL A 14 -5.15 -1.18 46.13
CA VAL A 14 -4.09 -0.45 45.40
C VAL A 14 -3.39 -1.37 44.40
N ALA A 15 -3.06 -2.60 44.79
CA ALA A 15 -2.45 -3.58 43.91
C ALA A 15 -3.36 -3.92 42.71
N LEU A 16 -4.66 -4.10 42.96
CA LEU A 16 -5.65 -4.34 41.91
C LEU A 16 -5.73 -3.14 40.95
N LEU A 17 -5.84 -1.92 41.46
CA LEU A 17 -5.90 -0.71 40.63
C LEU A 17 -4.63 -0.51 39.82
N ALA A 18 -3.46 -0.79 40.40
CA ALA A 18 -2.18 -0.74 39.70
C ALA A 18 -2.12 -1.76 38.56
N ALA A 19 -2.56 -3.00 38.82
CA ALA A 19 -2.63 -4.05 37.80
C ALA A 19 -3.59 -3.67 36.66
N LEU A 20 -4.79 -3.17 36.98
CA LEU A 20 -5.74 -2.69 35.97
C LEU A 20 -5.16 -1.54 35.14
N SER A 21 -4.56 -0.54 35.80
CA SER A 21 -3.96 0.62 35.14
C SER A 21 -2.85 0.20 34.17
N LEU A 22 -2.00 -0.76 34.58
CA LEU A 22 -0.95 -1.31 33.74
C LEU A 22 -1.53 -2.03 32.52
N VAL A 23 -2.56 -2.85 32.71
CA VAL A 23 -3.23 -3.56 31.61
C VAL A 23 -3.88 -2.59 30.64
N THR A 24 -4.60 -1.58 31.13
CA THR A 24 -5.24 -0.57 30.28
C THR A 24 -4.21 0.23 29.48
N TRP A 25 -3.06 0.58 30.10
CA TRP A 25 -1.97 1.25 29.39
C TRP A 25 -1.37 0.37 28.29
N ARG A 26 -1.16 -0.93 28.57
CA ARG A 26 -0.69 -1.90 27.58
C ARG A 26 -1.69 -2.08 26.45
N GLN A 27 -2.99 -2.17 26.76
CA GLN A 27 -4.05 -2.29 25.75
C GLN A 27 -4.14 -1.04 24.88
N ALA A 28 -4.03 0.15 25.46
CA ALA A 28 -4.01 1.40 24.68
C ALA A 28 -2.83 1.43 23.70
N ARG A 29 -1.63 1.02 24.14
CA ARG A 29 -0.45 0.91 23.26
C ARG A 29 -0.63 -0.10 22.14
N ALA A 30 -1.25 -1.24 22.43
CA ALA A 30 -1.54 -2.26 21.42
C ALA A 30 -2.56 -1.78 20.38
N LEU A 31 -3.62 -1.10 20.82
CA LEU A 31 -4.61 -0.49 19.93
C LEU A 31 -4.00 0.58 19.04
N GLU A 32 -3.11 1.41 19.57
CA GLU A 32 -2.43 2.42 18.77
C GLU A 32 -1.55 1.79 17.68
N ALA A 33 -0.77 0.76 18.03
CA ALA A 33 0.04 0.04 17.04
C ALA A 33 -0.82 -0.62 15.93
N LEU A 34 -2.01 -1.15 16.28
CA LEU A 34 -2.93 -1.70 15.30
C LEU A 34 -3.53 -0.63 14.38
N ARG A 35 -3.80 0.57 14.91
CA ARG A 35 -4.26 1.71 14.10
C ARG A 35 -3.19 2.18 13.14
N ASP A 36 -1.94 2.26 13.59
CA ASP A 36 -0.80 2.62 12.74
C ASP A 36 -0.62 1.59 11.61
N LEU A 37 -0.71 0.29 11.93
CA LEU A 37 -0.63 -0.78 10.95
C LEU A 37 -1.75 -0.68 9.91
N ASP A 38 -3.00 -0.48 10.35
CA ASP A 38 -4.15 -0.34 9.47
C ASP A 38 -4.03 0.92 8.58
N ALA A 39 -3.53 2.03 9.12
CA ALA A 39 -3.26 3.24 8.33
C ALA A 39 -2.22 2.99 7.22
N VAL A 40 -1.12 2.32 7.54
CA VAL A 40 -0.09 1.94 6.56
C VAL A 40 -0.64 0.96 5.52
N GLN A 41 -1.43 -0.03 5.95
CA GLN A 41 -2.01 -1.01 5.05
C GLN A 41 -2.97 -0.37 4.04
N ARG A 42 -3.81 0.57 4.48
CA ARG A 42 -4.68 1.34 3.59
C ARG A 42 -3.89 2.20 2.60
N ALA A 43 -2.84 2.87 3.07
CA ALA A 43 -1.96 3.66 2.20
C ALA A 43 -1.30 2.78 1.13
N LEU A 44 -0.82 1.60 1.51
CA LEU A 44 -0.26 0.62 0.58
C LEU A 44 -1.28 0.18 -0.47
N SER A 45 -2.49 -0.21 -0.04
CA SER A 45 -3.54 -0.64 -0.97
C SER A 45 -3.92 0.45 -1.98
N LEU A 46 -3.92 1.72 -1.57
CA LEU A 46 -4.18 2.84 -2.48
C LEU A 46 -3.06 2.98 -3.52
N VAL A 47 -1.79 2.95 -3.09
CA VAL A 47 -0.64 3.03 -4.00
C VAL A 47 -0.59 1.84 -4.96
N GLU A 48 -0.91 0.64 -4.49
CA GLU A 48 -0.98 -0.55 -5.33
C GLU A 48 -2.07 -0.45 -6.40
N ALA A 49 -3.24 0.09 -6.04
CA ALA A 49 -4.32 0.35 -6.99
C ALA A 49 -3.92 1.39 -8.05
N GLU A 50 -3.30 2.50 -7.63
CA GLU A 50 -2.77 3.52 -8.55
C GLU A 50 -1.71 2.94 -9.48
N ARG A 51 -0.78 2.14 -8.94
CA ARG A 51 0.24 1.46 -9.73
C ARG A 51 -0.38 0.53 -10.78
N ALA A 52 -1.39 -0.25 -10.39
CA ALA A 52 -2.08 -1.16 -11.30
C ALA A 52 -2.77 -0.39 -12.44
N GLU A 53 -3.41 0.74 -12.12
CA GLU A 53 -4.06 1.57 -13.12
C GLU A 53 -3.06 2.23 -14.08
N LEU A 54 -1.96 2.78 -13.55
CA LEU A 54 -0.89 3.33 -14.39
C LEU A 54 -0.30 2.27 -15.31
N HIS A 55 -0.08 1.05 -14.83
CA HIS A 55 0.42 -0.04 -15.65
C HIS A 55 -0.55 -0.43 -16.76
N ARG A 56 -1.86 -0.53 -16.45
CA ARG A 56 -2.92 -0.77 -17.44
C ARG A 56 -2.95 0.32 -18.50
N ARG A 57 -2.77 1.58 -18.09
CA ARG A 57 -2.75 2.73 -19.00
C ARG A 57 -1.53 2.71 -19.91
N ILE A 58 -0.34 2.40 -19.38
CA ILE A 58 0.88 2.24 -20.18
C ILE A 58 0.67 1.17 -21.24
N GLN A 59 0.22 -0.04 -20.85
CA GLN A 59 -0.04 -1.12 -21.80
C GLN A 59 -1.02 -0.71 -22.90
N THR A 60 -2.09 0.01 -22.52
CA THR A 60 -3.07 0.51 -23.49
C THR A 60 -2.45 1.49 -24.46
N LEU A 61 -1.66 2.46 -23.96
CA LEU A 61 -1.02 3.49 -24.77
C LEU A 61 0.07 2.93 -25.68
N GLU A 62 0.81 1.91 -25.24
CA GLU A 62 1.82 1.19 -26.02
C GLU A 62 1.20 0.24 -27.05
N SER A 63 -0.04 -0.19 -26.83
CA SER A 63 -0.69 -1.15 -27.71
C SER A 63 -0.75 -0.62 -29.14
N ARG A 64 -0.46 -1.49 -30.12
CA ARG A 64 -0.56 -1.14 -31.55
C ARG A 64 -1.95 -0.65 -31.92
N GLY A 65 -2.98 -1.18 -31.26
CA GLY A 65 -4.37 -0.75 -31.42
C GLY A 65 -4.61 0.70 -31.03
N HIS A 66 -3.80 1.29 -30.15
CA HIS A 66 -3.84 2.71 -29.81
C HIS A 66 -2.84 3.54 -30.62
N VAL A 67 -1.60 3.06 -30.75
CA VAL A 67 -0.50 3.76 -31.42
C VAL A 67 -0.77 3.95 -32.91
N VAL A 68 -1.20 2.90 -33.63
CA VAL A 68 -1.36 2.94 -35.09
C VAL A 68 -2.46 3.92 -35.52
N PRO A 69 -3.68 3.89 -34.93
CA PRO A 69 -4.70 4.89 -35.25
C PRO A 69 -4.26 6.30 -34.91
N SER A 70 -3.65 6.51 -33.72
CA SER A 70 -3.18 7.82 -33.29
C SER A 70 -2.10 8.39 -34.22
N ALA A 71 -1.14 7.57 -34.65
CA ALA A 71 -0.11 7.97 -35.60
C ALA A 71 -0.69 8.29 -36.99
N ARG A 72 -1.71 7.54 -37.43
CA ARG A 72 -2.42 7.83 -38.68
C ARG A 72 -3.17 9.16 -38.61
N GLU A 73 -3.95 9.38 -37.56
CA GLU A 73 -4.79 10.58 -37.41
C GLU A 73 -3.94 11.84 -37.19
N ARG A 74 -2.92 11.77 -36.34
CA ARG A 74 -2.13 12.94 -35.94
C ARG A 74 -0.96 13.24 -36.86
N LEU A 75 -0.36 12.22 -37.45
CA LEU A 75 0.90 12.34 -38.21
C LEU A 75 0.75 11.92 -39.67
N GLY A 76 -0.45 11.51 -40.11
CA GLY A 76 -0.67 11.00 -41.46
C GLY A 76 0.08 9.69 -41.77
N MET A 77 0.58 9.01 -40.73
CA MET A 77 1.42 7.83 -40.91
C MET A 77 0.60 6.60 -41.30
N ARG A 78 1.17 5.73 -42.14
CA ARG A 78 0.59 4.43 -42.48
C ARG A 78 1.58 3.30 -42.22
N THR A 79 1.06 2.09 -42.02
CA THR A 79 1.89 0.90 -41.92
C THR A 79 2.57 0.64 -43.27
N PRO A 80 3.90 0.45 -43.31
CA PRO A 80 4.61 0.11 -44.53
C PRO A 80 4.24 -1.30 -45.01
N SER A 81 4.24 -1.48 -46.32
CA SER A 81 4.13 -2.79 -46.97
C SER A 81 5.46 -3.55 -46.91
N ALA A 82 5.44 -4.87 -47.11
CA ALA A 82 6.64 -5.70 -46.96
C ALA A 82 7.84 -5.24 -47.81
N GLY A 83 7.59 -4.70 -49.01
CA GLY A 83 8.63 -4.18 -49.90
C GLY A 83 9.22 -2.83 -49.47
N GLU A 84 8.62 -2.15 -48.50
CA GLU A 84 9.09 -0.87 -47.96
C GLU A 84 9.93 -1.04 -46.68
N ILE A 85 10.02 -2.26 -46.14
CA ILE A 85 10.76 -2.57 -44.91
C ILE A 85 12.19 -2.97 -45.27
N ILE A 86 13.17 -2.18 -44.84
CA ILE A 86 14.60 -2.48 -44.98
C ILE A 86 15.11 -2.99 -43.64
N LEU A 87 15.60 -4.24 -43.60
CA LEU A 87 16.29 -4.78 -42.43
C LEU A 87 17.77 -4.40 -42.49
N LEU A 88 18.24 -3.75 -41.44
CA LEU A 88 19.67 -3.47 -41.26
C LEU A 88 20.25 -4.62 -40.41
N GLU A 89 21.37 -5.21 -40.86
CA GLU A 89 22.12 -6.13 -40.01
C GLU A 89 22.75 -5.33 -38.86
N GLY A 90 22.37 -5.67 -37.63
CA GLY A 90 22.94 -5.08 -36.43
C GLY A 90 24.05 -5.98 -35.89
N GLU A 91 25.27 -5.46 -35.78
CA GLU A 91 26.24 -5.99 -34.83
C GLU A 91 25.74 -5.65 -33.43
N VAL A 92 25.30 -6.67 -32.69
CA VAL A 92 24.92 -6.54 -31.28
C VAL A 92 26.22 -6.44 -30.47
N PRO A 93 26.46 -5.35 -29.72
CA PRO A 93 27.60 -5.25 -28.82
C PRO A 93 27.49 -6.20 -27.62
#